data_AF-A0AAW8TSL6-F1
#
_entry.id   AF-A0AAW8TSL6-F1
#
_cell.length_a   1.000
_cell.length_b   1.000
_cell.length_c   1.000
_cell.angle_alpha   90.00
_cell.angle_beta   90.00
_cell.angle_gamma   90.00
#
_symmetry.space_group_name_H-M   'P 1'
#
loop_
_entity.id
_entity.type
_entity.pdbx_description
1 polymer ?
#
loop_
_entity_poly.entity_id
_entity_poly.type
_entity_poly.pdbx_seq_one_letter_code
_entity_poly.pdbx_strand_id
1 'polypeptide(L)'
;MDFKKKVEDRFNNAALIVSDENPFISKVAVYEGLDVVTFRDKKIFSGSVVKQIDDAIQYIHLNNRVQITLGHNGKRMESYSYPIDAVREAIMNAFVHRDYTMSSDIKIEIFDDRLAISSPGSLPDGLTVEDIKQGANAKRNSILINALDKLNYIENYGSGIRRIYSLYKGFMRQPELIATHNLFTVVLYNMNYKLNTMELNRHMISTVQYLSNGKPASRQEIQDALDLQKSYTSELLSSLKKSGIIGSEGRGLATRYYLIATDTG
;
A
#
# COMPACT_ATOMS: atom_id res chain seq x y z
N MET A 1 -3.20 26.61 -7.76
CA MET A 1 -4.44 27.35 -8.01
C MET A 1 -5.02 27.86 -6.70
N ASP A 2 -5.74 28.99 -6.70
CA ASP A 2 -6.40 29.55 -5.51
C ASP A 2 -7.92 29.23 -5.52
N PHE A 3 -8.43 28.55 -4.51
CA PHE A 3 -9.82 28.10 -4.41
C PHE A 3 -10.72 29.08 -3.65
N LYS A 4 -10.53 30.40 -3.79
CA LYS A 4 -11.36 31.40 -3.08
C LYS A 4 -12.85 31.35 -3.45
N LYS A 5 -13.69 31.84 -2.53
CA LYS A 5 -15.13 32.05 -2.77
C LYS A 5 -15.32 33.07 -3.91
N LYS A 6 -16.36 32.84 -4.71
CA LYS A 6 -16.75 33.63 -5.87
C LYS A 6 -17.04 35.09 -5.49
N VAL A 7 -16.69 36.02 -6.38
CA VAL A 7 -17.17 37.40 -6.41
C VAL A 7 -17.85 37.58 -7.77
N GLU A 8 -19.20 37.55 -7.78
CA GLU A 8 -20.08 37.60 -8.98
C GLU A 8 -19.84 36.53 -10.06
N ASP A 9 -20.74 36.42 -11.05
CA ASP A 9 -21.15 35.25 -11.87
C ASP A 9 -20.12 34.25 -12.47
N ARG A 10 -18.83 34.34 -12.15
CA ARG A 10 -17.74 33.43 -12.55
C ARG A 10 -17.61 32.18 -11.67
N PHE A 11 -17.20 31.07 -12.28
CA PHE A 11 -16.84 29.85 -11.55
C PHE A 11 -15.48 29.99 -10.85
N ASN A 12 -15.30 29.34 -9.70
CA ASN A 12 -14.00 29.30 -9.01
C ASN A 12 -13.17 28.09 -9.47
N ASN A 13 -11.90 28.01 -9.05
CA ASN A 13 -11.03 26.89 -9.46
C ASN A 13 -11.56 25.51 -9.02
N ALA A 14 -12.40 25.42 -7.98
CA ALA A 14 -12.99 24.14 -7.59
C ALA A 14 -13.95 23.64 -8.67
N ALA A 15 -14.72 24.54 -9.29
CA ALA A 15 -15.59 24.21 -10.40
C ALA A 15 -14.81 23.65 -11.60
N LEU A 16 -13.63 24.20 -11.91
CA LEU A 16 -12.75 23.65 -12.95
C LEU A 16 -12.34 22.21 -12.62
N ILE A 17 -11.90 21.95 -11.39
CA ILE A 17 -11.44 20.62 -10.95
C ILE A 17 -12.57 19.58 -10.97
N VAL A 18 -13.81 19.96 -10.64
CA VAL A 18 -14.97 19.06 -10.67
C VAL A 18 -15.62 18.97 -12.06
N SER A 19 -15.21 19.79 -13.02
CA SER A 19 -15.70 19.74 -14.40
C SER A 19 -14.85 18.83 -15.29
N ASP A 20 -15.38 18.45 -16.45
CA ASP A 20 -14.63 17.66 -17.44
C ASP A 20 -13.47 18.43 -18.09
N GLU A 21 -13.44 19.76 -17.94
CA GLU A 21 -12.33 20.63 -18.36
C GLU A 21 -11.16 20.65 -17.36
N ASN A 22 -11.18 19.79 -16.33
CA ASN A 22 -10.09 19.65 -15.37
C ASN A 22 -8.77 19.28 -16.09
N PRO A 23 -7.73 20.14 -16.02
CA PRO A 23 -6.49 19.92 -16.77
C PRO A 23 -5.56 18.89 -16.11
N PHE A 24 -5.82 18.50 -14.86
CA PHE A 24 -4.97 17.57 -14.14
C PHE A 24 -5.36 16.12 -14.42
N ILE A 25 -4.35 15.27 -14.56
CA ILE A 25 -4.52 13.83 -14.76
C ILE A 25 -4.01 13.04 -13.55
N SER A 26 -4.42 11.79 -13.47
CA SER A 26 -3.86 10.80 -12.55
C SER A 26 -3.37 9.60 -13.33
N LYS A 27 -2.32 8.95 -12.83
CA LYS A 27 -1.62 7.86 -13.52
C LYS A 27 -1.58 6.63 -12.62
N VAL A 28 -1.94 5.48 -13.16
CA VAL A 28 -1.71 4.18 -12.53
C VAL A 28 -0.63 3.44 -13.31
N ALA A 29 0.31 2.83 -12.60
CA ALA A 29 1.27 1.88 -13.12
C ALA A 29 1.17 0.56 -12.36
N VAL A 30 1.20 -0.55 -13.08
CA VAL A 30 1.23 -1.90 -12.51
C VAL A 30 2.58 -2.51 -12.83
N TYR A 31 3.26 -3.00 -11.81
CA TYR A 31 4.55 -3.65 -11.92
C TYR A 31 4.45 -5.15 -11.61
N GLU A 32 5.36 -5.94 -12.16
CA GLU A 32 5.58 -7.32 -11.73
C GLU A 32 6.71 -7.33 -10.69
N GLY A 33 6.48 -7.96 -9.54
CA GLY A 33 7.45 -7.97 -8.45
C GLY A 33 7.37 -6.75 -7.53
N LEU A 34 8.52 -6.39 -6.95
CA LEU A 34 8.63 -5.42 -5.85
C LEU A 34 9.28 -4.10 -6.25
N ASP A 35 9.81 -4.04 -7.47
CA ASP A 35 10.56 -2.93 -8.03
C ASP A 35 9.91 -2.43 -9.33
N VAL A 36 10.48 -1.38 -9.90
CA VAL A 36 9.95 -0.70 -11.09
C VAL A 36 10.55 -1.21 -12.40
N VAL A 37 11.27 -2.34 -12.38
CA VAL A 37 12.01 -2.85 -13.55
C VAL A 37 11.05 -3.46 -14.57
N THR A 38 10.11 -4.28 -14.10
CA THR A 38 9.17 -4.98 -14.98
C THR A 38 7.82 -4.29 -14.97
N PHE A 39 7.56 -3.53 -16.02
CA PHE A 39 6.32 -2.79 -16.20
C PHE A 39 5.26 -3.66 -16.88
N ARG A 40 4.11 -3.83 -16.22
CA ARG A 40 3.02 -4.68 -16.71
C ARG A 40 1.95 -3.89 -17.44
N ASP A 41 1.48 -2.80 -16.86
CA ASP A 41 0.39 -2.00 -17.43
C ASP A 41 0.42 -0.55 -16.94
N LYS A 42 -0.25 0.34 -17.68
CA LYS A 42 -0.57 1.71 -17.24
C LYS A 42 -1.94 2.17 -17.67
N LYS A 43 -2.49 3.03 -16.83
CA LYS A 43 -3.69 3.80 -17.15
C LYS A 43 -3.50 5.27 -16.80
N ILE A 44 -4.06 6.14 -17.65
CA ILE A 44 -4.16 7.57 -17.39
C ILE A 44 -5.65 7.90 -17.27
N PHE A 45 -6.01 8.63 -16.23
CA PHE A 45 -7.36 9.14 -16.04
C PHE A 45 -7.37 10.67 -16.19
N SER A 46 -8.39 11.15 -16.88
CA SER A 46 -8.65 12.56 -17.16
C SER A 46 -10.16 12.85 -17.04
N GLY A 47 -10.51 14.14 -17.08
CA GLY A 47 -11.86 14.65 -16.85
C GLY A 47 -12.08 15.07 -15.40
N SER A 48 -13.34 15.19 -15.00
CA SER A 48 -13.69 15.63 -13.64
C SER A 48 -12.99 14.81 -12.55
N VAL A 49 -12.66 15.47 -11.43
CA VAL A 49 -12.03 14.80 -10.27
C VAL A 49 -12.85 13.60 -9.78
N VAL A 50 -14.18 13.71 -9.85
CA VAL A 50 -15.11 12.64 -9.45
C VAL A 50 -14.92 11.42 -10.36
N LYS A 51 -14.94 11.64 -11.67
CA LYS A 51 -14.68 10.58 -12.66
C LYS A 51 -13.31 9.94 -12.45
N GLN A 52 -12.26 10.74 -12.22
CA GLN A 52 -10.93 10.19 -11.98
C GLN A 52 -10.84 9.36 -10.70
N ILE A 53 -11.52 9.77 -9.63
CA ILE A 53 -11.61 8.99 -8.38
C ILE A 53 -12.29 7.64 -8.65
N ASP A 54 -13.44 7.65 -9.32
CA ASP A 54 -14.21 6.43 -9.60
C ASP A 54 -13.45 5.48 -10.52
N ASP A 55 -12.89 6.01 -11.62
CA ASP A 55 -12.09 5.23 -12.56
C ASP A 55 -10.85 4.61 -11.89
N ALA A 56 -10.18 5.36 -11.01
CA ALA A 56 -9.01 4.86 -10.28
C ALA A 56 -9.38 3.75 -9.28
N ILE A 57 -10.44 3.94 -8.49
CA ILE A 57 -10.92 2.92 -7.54
C ILE A 57 -11.34 1.66 -8.30
N GLN A 58 -12.10 1.80 -9.39
CA GLN A 58 -12.53 0.67 -10.21
C GLN A 58 -11.34 -0.07 -10.80
N TYR A 59 -10.35 0.65 -11.35
CA TYR A 59 -9.17 0.03 -11.92
C TYR A 59 -8.31 -0.71 -10.87
N ILE A 60 -8.15 -0.14 -9.68
CA ILE A 60 -7.48 -0.81 -8.56
C ILE A 60 -8.27 -2.04 -8.16
N HIS A 61 -9.59 -1.96 -8.05
CA HIS A 61 -10.44 -3.11 -7.74
C HIS A 61 -10.29 -4.24 -8.76
N LEU A 62 -10.21 -3.94 -10.07
CA LEU A 62 -9.98 -4.95 -11.11
C LEU A 62 -8.59 -5.61 -10.99
N ASN A 63 -7.60 -4.88 -10.47
CA ASN A 63 -6.26 -5.40 -10.18
C ASN A 63 -6.12 -6.00 -8.77
N ASN A 64 -7.13 -5.85 -7.92
CA ASN A 64 -7.17 -6.33 -6.54
C ASN A 64 -7.46 -7.83 -6.54
N ARG A 65 -6.42 -8.63 -6.82
CA ARG A 65 -6.52 -10.08 -6.96
C ARG A 65 -7.21 -10.68 -5.72
N VAL A 66 -8.24 -11.49 -5.98
CA VAL A 66 -8.86 -12.34 -4.97
C VAL A 66 -7.97 -13.55 -4.79
N GLN A 67 -7.40 -13.72 -3.59
CA GLN A 67 -6.84 -15.01 -3.23
C GLN A 67 -7.98 -15.93 -2.82
N ILE A 68 -8.06 -17.09 -3.47
CA ILE A 68 -9.02 -18.13 -3.16
C ILE A 68 -8.32 -19.16 -2.30
N THR A 69 -8.73 -19.31 -1.04
CA THR A 69 -8.28 -20.40 -0.16
C THR A 69 -9.44 -21.33 0.17
N LEU A 70 -9.19 -22.62 0.34
CA LEU A 70 -10.18 -23.51 0.96
C LEU A 70 -10.06 -23.38 2.47
N GLY A 71 -11.13 -22.92 3.11
CA GLY A 71 -11.26 -22.93 4.56
C GLY A 71 -11.26 -24.36 5.11
N HIS A 72 -10.97 -24.49 6.40
CA HIS A 72 -10.92 -25.77 7.13
C HIS A 72 -12.22 -26.61 7.06
N ASN A 73 -13.34 -25.99 6.69
CA ASN A 73 -14.65 -26.61 6.46
C ASN A 73 -14.93 -26.93 4.99
N GLY A 74 -13.93 -26.85 4.11
CA GLY A 74 -14.07 -27.02 2.67
C GLY A 74 -14.72 -25.84 1.94
N LYS A 75 -15.05 -24.74 2.62
CA LYS A 75 -15.66 -23.57 1.97
C LYS A 75 -14.60 -22.67 1.34
N ARG A 76 -14.87 -22.25 0.11
CA ARG A 76 -14.08 -21.24 -0.60
C ARG A 76 -14.12 -19.93 0.18
N MET A 77 -12.96 -19.42 0.58
CA MET A 77 -12.79 -18.07 1.12
C MET A 77 -12.09 -17.20 0.08
N GLU A 78 -12.68 -16.06 -0.19
CA GLU A 78 -12.16 -15.05 -1.10
C GLU A 78 -11.65 -13.87 -0.26
N SER A 79 -10.33 -13.64 -0.27
CA SER A 79 -9.74 -12.47 0.36
C SER A 79 -9.20 -11.54 -0.71
N TYR A 80 -9.61 -10.27 -0.66
CA TYR A 80 -9.01 -9.22 -1.49
C TYR A 80 -7.64 -8.82 -0.95
N SER A 81 -6.71 -8.50 -1.84
CA SER A 81 -5.36 -8.03 -1.47
C SER A 81 -5.39 -6.73 -0.64
N TYR A 82 -6.33 -5.84 -0.92
CA TYR A 82 -6.52 -4.59 -0.20
C TYR A 82 -8.00 -4.42 0.19
N PRO A 83 -8.31 -3.95 1.42
CA PRO A 83 -9.67 -3.56 1.77
C PRO A 83 -10.13 -2.41 0.86
N ILE A 84 -11.29 -2.55 0.22
CA ILE A 84 -11.78 -1.56 -0.74
C ILE A 84 -11.99 -0.18 -0.08
N ASP A 85 -12.43 -0.17 1.18
CA ASP A 85 -12.62 1.06 1.95
C ASP A 85 -11.29 1.78 2.21
N ALA A 86 -10.20 1.05 2.42
CA ALA A 86 -8.87 1.63 2.60
C ALA A 86 -8.35 2.24 1.29
N VAL A 87 -8.57 1.55 0.16
CA VAL A 87 -8.24 2.05 -1.18
C VAL A 87 -9.03 3.33 -1.48
N ARG A 88 -10.36 3.30 -1.28
CA ARG A 88 -11.24 4.45 -1.50
C ARG A 88 -10.77 5.65 -0.69
N GLU A 89 -10.53 5.46 0.60
CA GLU A 89 -10.05 6.52 1.50
C GLU A 89 -8.69 7.09 1.07
N ALA A 90 -7.72 6.23 0.74
CA ALA A 90 -6.39 6.68 0.30
C ALA A 90 -6.45 7.44 -1.02
N ILE A 91 -7.25 6.99 -1.98
CA ILE A 91 -7.46 7.66 -3.27
C ILE A 91 -8.13 9.02 -3.06
N MET A 92 -9.23 9.07 -2.31
CA MET A 92 -9.91 10.33 -2.04
C MET A 92 -8.98 11.34 -1.38
N ASN A 93 -8.20 10.92 -0.37
CA ASN A 93 -7.22 11.76 0.28
C ASN A 93 -6.16 12.31 -0.69
N ALA A 94 -5.69 11.48 -1.63
CA ALA A 94 -4.73 11.91 -2.64
C ALA A 94 -5.29 13.00 -3.56
N PHE A 95 -6.57 12.94 -3.95
CA PHE A 95 -7.21 13.97 -4.76
C PHE A 95 -7.55 15.23 -3.95
N VAL A 96 -8.15 15.09 -2.76
CA VAL A 96 -8.62 16.25 -1.98
C VAL A 96 -7.50 17.06 -1.37
N HIS A 97 -6.38 16.43 -1.02
CA HIS A 97 -5.24 17.09 -0.39
C HIS A 97 -4.11 17.39 -1.37
N ARG A 98 -4.28 17.10 -2.67
CA ARG A 98 -3.33 17.45 -3.73
C ARG A 98 -3.03 18.95 -3.72
N ASP A 99 -1.76 19.29 -3.89
CA ASP A 99 -1.35 20.64 -4.23
C ASP A 99 -1.61 20.94 -5.71
N TYR A 100 -2.74 21.59 -6.00
CA TYR A 100 -3.13 22.02 -7.34
C TYR A 100 -2.35 23.24 -7.87
N THR A 101 -1.29 23.68 -7.19
CA THR A 101 -0.28 24.59 -7.77
C THR A 101 0.83 23.83 -8.49
N MET A 102 1.04 22.55 -8.16
CA MET A 102 2.11 21.74 -8.72
C MET A 102 1.71 21.07 -10.04
N SER A 103 2.68 20.90 -10.93
CA SER A 103 2.51 20.23 -12.23
C SER A 103 2.59 18.70 -12.16
N SER A 104 3.06 18.14 -11.04
CA SER A 104 3.15 16.68 -10.87
C SER A 104 1.78 16.04 -10.78
N ASP A 105 1.63 14.85 -11.35
CA ASP A 105 0.37 14.10 -11.31
C ASP A 105 0.25 13.29 -10.03
N ILE A 106 -0.98 12.91 -9.68
CA ILE A 106 -1.17 11.80 -8.73
C ILE A 106 -0.68 10.52 -9.40
N LYS A 107 0.16 9.76 -8.70
CA LYS A 107 0.70 8.49 -9.15
C LYS A 107 0.24 7.37 -8.24
N ILE A 108 -0.28 6.31 -8.83
CA ILE A 108 -0.75 5.11 -8.16
C ILE A 108 0.09 3.96 -8.70
N GLU A 109 0.84 3.29 -7.83
CA GLU A 109 1.77 2.23 -8.21
C GLU A 109 1.35 0.94 -7.52
N ILE A 110 1.03 -0.08 -8.30
CA ILE A 110 0.63 -1.41 -7.82
C ILE A 110 1.82 -2.35 -8.00
N PHE A 111 2.31 -2.89 -6.89
CA PHE A 111 3.33 -3.93 -6.81
C PHE A 111 2.71 -5.22 -6.26
N ASP A 112 3.48 -6.31 -6.26
CA ASP A 112 3.02 -7.58 -5.71
C ASP A 112 2.75 -7.51 -4.19
N ASP A 113 3.52 -6.72 -3.43
CA ASP A 113 3.41 -6.63 -1.97
C ASP A 113 2.70 -5.36 -1.45
N ARG A 114 2.46 -4.35 -2.30
CA ARG A 114 1.92 -3.06 -1.88
C ARG A 114 1.28 -2.26 -3.00
N LEU A 115 0.39 -1.36 -2.60
CA LEU A 115 -0.18 -0.27 -3.39
C LEU A 115 0.33 1.05 -2.81
N ALA A 116 1.03 1.84 -3.62
CA ALA A 116 1.54 3.16 -3.24
C ALA A 116 0.76 4.25 -3.98
N ILE A 117 0.13 5.16 -3.23
CA ILE A 117 -0.67 6.26 -3.76
C ILE A 117 0.02 7.57 -3.38
N SER A 118 0.59 8.25 -4.36
CA SER A 118 1.40 9.45 -4.18
C SER A 118 0.69 10.68 -4.75
N SER A 119 0.47 11.69 -3.91
CA SER A 119 -0.09 12.98 -4.28
C SER A 119 0.94 14.11 -4.16
N PRO A 120 0.98 15.07 -5.09
CA PRO A 120 1.83 16.26 -4.99
C PRO A 120 1.51 17.11 -3.76
N GLY A 121 2.55 17.62 -3.12
CA GLY A 121 2.49 18.53 -1.97
C GLY A 121 2.96 17.90 -0.67
N SER A 122 3.37 18.76 0.27
CA SER A 122 3.68 18.42 1.66
C SER A 122 2.43 18.30 2.53
N LEU A 123 2.63 17.94 3.79
CA LEU A 123 1.61 18.12 4.81
C LEU A 123 1.33 19.62 5.04
N PRO A 124 0.05 20.04 5.02
CA PRO A 124 -0.31 21.43 5.26
C PRO A 124 -0.10 21.83 6.73
N ASP A 125 0.00 23.14 6.97
CA ASP A 125 0.00 23.77 8.30
C ASP A 125 1.06 23.26 9.28
N GLY A 126 2.17 22.72 8.77
CA GLY A 126 3.26 22.18 9.59
C GLY A 126 2.92 20.86 10.29
N LEU A 127 1.84 20.18 9.89
CA LEU A 127 1.45 18.89 10.44
C LEU A 127 2.52 17.83 10.18
N THR A 128 2.69 16.94 11.16
CA THR A 128 3.50 15.73 11.03
C THR A 128 2.65 14.52 10.67
N VAL A 129 3.31 13.43 10.28
CA VAL A 129 2.63 12.14 10.05
C VAL A 129 1.98 11.64 11.33
N GLU A 130 2.62 11.85 12.48
CA GLU A 130 2.13 11.48 13.81
C GLU A 130 0.85 12.24 14.16
N ASP A 131 0.79 13.55 13.88
CA ASP A 131 -0.42 14.36 14.11
C ASP A 131 -1.60 13.82 13.32
N ILE A 132 -1.37 13.49 12.04
CA ILE A 132 -2.42 12.94 11.15
C ILE A 132 -2.90 11.57 11.62
N LYS A 133 -2.00 10.72 12.13
CA LYS A 133 -2.36 9.44 12.74
C LYS A 133 -3.23 9.62 13.99
N GLN A 134 -3.01 10.68 14.77
CA GLN A 134 -3.85 11.05 15.91
C GLN A 134 -5.18 11.70 15.47
N GLY A 135 -5.29 12.08 14.20
CA GLY A 135 -6.47 12.62 13.55
C GLY A 135 -6.51 14.13 13.49
N ALA A 136 -5.35 14.80 13.63
CA ALA A 136 -5.21 16.16 13.16
C ALA A 136 -5.51 16.21 11.66
N ASN A 137 -6.19 17.26 11.24
CA ASN A 137 -6.50 17.50 9.84
C ASN A 137 -6.32 18.97 9.48
N ALA A 138 -5.93 19.21 8.25
CA ALA A 138 -5.84 20.56 7.69
C ALA A 138 -6.40 20.55 6.26
N LYS A 139 -7.24 21.53 5.97
CA LYS A 139 -8.08 21.56 4.76
C LYS A 139 -7.48 22.44 3.68
N ARG A 140 -6.41 21.95 3.03
CA ARG A 140 -5.73 22.63 1.90
C ARG A 140 -6.72 23.13 0.83
N ASN A 141 -7.65 22.27 0.40
CA ASN A 141 -8.63 22.59 -0.63
C ASN A 141 -10.05 22.61 -0.07
N SER A 142 -10.32 23.51 0.89
CA SER A 142 -11.59 23.56 1.63
C SER A 142 -12.86 23.60 0.77
N ILE A 143 -12.85 24.30 -0.39
CA ILE A 143 -14.02 24.33 -1.29
C ILE A 143 -14.21 22.97 -1.99
N LEU A 144 -13.13 22.34 -2.46
CA LEU A 144 -13.18 21.02 -3.08
C LEU A 144 -13.66 19.97 -2.08
N ILE A 145 -13.13 19.99 -0.86
CA ILE A 145 -13.56 19.13 0.26
C ILE A 145 -15.07 19.30 0.47
N ASN A 146 -15.57 20.52 0.62
CA ASN A 146 -17.00 20.76 0.82
C ASN A 146 -17.87 20.32 -0.37
N ALA A 147 -17.35 20.41 -1.60
CA ALA A 147 -18.07 19.94 -2.78
C ALA A 147 -18.19 18.40 -2.77
N LEU A 148 -17.10 17.69 -2.48
CA LEU A 148 -17.10 16.22 -2.42
C LEU A 148 -17.85 15.67 -1.20
N ASP A 149 -17.85 16.38 -0.07
CA ASP A 149 -18.65 16.06 1.11
C ASP A 149 -20.15 16.11 0.76
N LYS A 150 -20.60 17.15 0.05
CA LYS A 150 -21.98 17.26 -0.46
C LYS A 150 -22.36 16.20 -1.49
N LEU A 151 -21.38 15.66 -2.22
CA LEU A 151 -21.57 14.55 -3.14
C LEU A 151 -21.49 13.18 -2.44
N ASN A 152 -21.32 13.14 -1.12
CA ASN A 152 -21.12 11.93 -0.30
C ASN A 152 -19.89 11.10 -0.71
N TYR A 153 -18.86 11.76 -1.26
CA TYR A 153 -17.60 11.09 -1.56
C TYR A 153 -16.76 10.94 -0.29
N ILE A 154 -16.60 12.01 0.48
CA ILE A 154 -15.77 12.06 1.68
C ILE A 154 -16.59 12.30 2.94
N GLU A 155 -16.01 11.96 4.10
CA GLU A 155 -16.51 12.36 5.42
C GLU A 155 -15.55 13.37 6.05
N ASN A 156 -16.03 14.57 6.36
CA ASN A 156 -15.18 15.67 6.83
C ASN A 156 -14.85 15.65 8.34
N TYR A 157 -14.61 14.45 8.91
CA TYR A 157 -14.37 14.24 10.36
C TYR A 157 -12.91 13.89 10.72
N GLY A 158 -11.99 13.85 9.75
CA GLY A 158 -10.59 13.48 10.00
C GLY A 158 -10.42 12.02 10.46
N SER A 159 -11.42 11.17 10.22
CA SER A 159 -11.42 9.75 10.59
C SER A 159 -10.77 8.84 9.56
N GLY A 160 -10.58 9.33 8.32
CA GLY A 160 -10.15 8.54 7.17
C GLY A 160 -8.88 7.73 7.39
N ILE A 161 -7.79 8.39 7.77
CA ILE A 161 -6.52 7.72 8.05
C ILE A 161 -6.67 6.69 9.18
N ARG A 162 -7.38 7.03 10.27
CA ARG A 162 -7.62 6.07 11.37
C ARG A 162 -8.46 4.87 10.94
N ARG A 163 -9.40 5.06 10.00
CA ARG A 163 -10.19 3.97 9.40
C ARG A 163 -9.28 3.04 8.60
N ILE A 164 -8.37 3.58 7.78
CA ILE A 164 -7.35 2.79 7.08
C ILE A 164 -6.56 1.93 8.06
N TYR A 165 -6.01 2.51 9.13
CA TYR A 165 -5.29 1.73 10.15
C TYR A 165 -6.17 0.70 10.87
N SER A 166 -7.44 1.02 11.12
CA SER A 166 -8.39 0.09 11.74
C SER A 166 -8.67 -1.13 10.86
N LEU A 167 -8.75 -0.96 9.54
CA LEU A 167 -8.94 -2.05 8.56
C LEU A 167 -7.72 -2.99 8.50
N TYR A 168 -6.54 -2.47 8.83
CA TYR A 168 -5.30 -3.23 8.89
C TYR A 168 -5.00 -3.78 10.30
N LYS A 169 -5.89 -3.60 11.27
CA LYS A 169 -5.69 -4.13 12.63
C LYS A 169 -5.56 -5.66 12.59
N GLY A 170 -4.48 -6.18 13.19
CA GLY A 170 -4.18 -7.61 13.20
C GLY A 170 -3.28 -8.09 12.06
N PHE A 171 -2.99 -7.24 11.07
CA PHE A 171 -1.97 -7.52 10.06
C PHE A 171 -0.59 -7.04 10.54
N MET A 172 0.47 -7.80 10.22
CA MET A 172 1.85 -7.47 10.61
C MET A 172 2.31 -6.14 10.01
N ARG A 173 2.04 -5.94 8.72
CA ARG A 173 2.36 -4.68 8.04
C ARG A 173 1.17 -3.75 8.12
N GLN A 174 1.38 -2.66 8.85
CA GLN A 174 0.44 -1.56 8.91
C GLN A 174 0.66 -0.61 7.74
N PRO A 175 -0.35 0.16 7.32
CA PRO A 175 -0.20 1.21 6.31
C PRO A 175 0.92 2.18 6.67
N GLU A 176 1.65 2.65 5.67
CA GLU A 176 2.73 3.62 5.84
C GLU A 176 2.33 4.96 5.23
N LEU A 177 2.64 6.05 5.93
CA LEU A 177 2.47 7.41 5.44
C LEU A 177 3.85 8.03 5.29
N ILE A 178 4.25 8.33 4.06
CA ILE A 178 5.56 8.88 3.73
C ILE A 178 5.34 10.32 3.28
N ALA A 179 5.81 11.28 4.09
CA ALA A 179 5.73 12.70 3.78
C ALA A 179 7.11 13.26 3.45
N THR A 180 7.20 13.94 2.32
CA THR A 180 8.38 14.72 1.90
C THR A 180 7.96 16.17 1.68
N HIS A 181 8.91 17.03 1.29
CA HIS A 181 8.62 18.43 1.01
C HIS A 181 7.61 18.63 -0.15
N ASN A 182 7.57 17.70 -1.12
CA ASN A 182 6.83 17.87 -2.38
C ASN A 182 5.88 16.72 -2.70
N LEU A 183 5.84 15.69 -1.85
CA LEU A 183 5.09 14.47 -2.11
C LEU A 183 4.59 13.88 -0.79
N PHE A 184 3.34 13.46 -0.79
CA PHE A 184 2.74 12.66 0.25
C PHE A 184 2.31 11.32 -0.34
N THR A 185 2.75 10.23 0.26
CA THR A 185 2.48 8.86 -0.20
C THR A 185 1.82 8.04 0.87
N VAL A 186 0.68 7.42 0.53
CA VAL A 186 0.03 6.39 1.33
C VAL A 186 0.39 5.02 0.75
N VAL A 187 0.98 4.16 1.57
CA VAL A 187 1.30 2.77 1.21
C VAL A 187 0.33 1.83 1.91
N LEU A 188 -0.41 1.06 1.13
CA LEU A 188 -1.27 -0.03 1.58
C LEU A 188 -0.57 -1.35 1.25
N TYR A 189 -0.30 -2.19 2.23
CA TYR A 189 0.34 -3.49 1.98
C TYR A 189 -0.70 -4.54 1.56
N ASN A 190 -0.30 -5.42 0.66
CA ASN A 190 -1.12 -6.54 0.19
C ASN A 190 -1.27 -7.56 1.31
N MET A 191 -2.49 -7.71 1.84
CA MET A 191 -2.82 -8.59 2.96
C MET A 191 -2.61 -10.08 2.65
N ASN A 192 -2.64 -10.42 1.36
CA ASN A 192 -2.50 -11.78 0.84
C ASN A 192 -1.09 -12.11 0.34
N TYR A 193 -0.19 -11.13 0.31
CA TYR A 193 1.18 -11.40 -0.11
C TYR A 193 1.83 -12.36 0.88
N LYS A 194 2.48 -13.43 0.40
CA LYS A 194 2.93 -14.55 1.25
C LYS A 194 3.73 -14.09 2.47
N LEU A 195 4.51 -13.01 2.34
CA LEU A 195 5.29 -12.38 3.43
C LEU A 195 4.47 -11.69 4.53
N ASN A 196 3.19 -11.44 4.28
CA ASN A 196 2.29 -10.74 5.20
C ASN A 196 1.31 -11.69 5.92
N THR A 197 1.37 -12.99 5.65
CA THR A 197 0.56 -13.99 6.37
C THR A 197 1.15 -14.32 7.75
N MET A 198 0.29 -14.46 8.77
CA MET A 198 0.72 -14.85 10.12
C MET A 198 1.43 -16.22 10.14
N GLU A 199 1.05 -17.13 9.25
CA GLU A 199 1.67 -18.46 9.13
C GLU A 199 3.11 -18.40 8.60
N LEU A 200 3.39 -17.54 7.61
CA LEU A 200 4.78 -17.33 7.18
C LEU A 200 5.61 -16.75 8.32
N ASN A 201 5.07 -15.80 9.09
CA ASN A 201 5.80 -15.24 10.23
C ASN A 201 6.06 -16.27 11.34
N ARG A 202 5.10 -17.17 11.63
CA ARG A 202 5.34 -18.29 12.55
C ARG A 202 6.45 -19.22 12.03
N HIS A 203 6.39 -19.60 10.75
CA HIS A 203 7.40 -20.47 10.15
C HIS A 203 8.76 -19.78 10.01
N MET A 204 8.81 -18.46 9.78
CA MET A 204 10.04 -17.66 9.81
C MET A 204 10.65 -17.66 11.21
N ILE A 205 9.85 -17.37 12.25
CA ILE A 205 10.31 -17.40 13.65
C ILE A 205 10.80 -18.80 14.02
N SER A 206 10.04 -19.84 13.70
CA SER A 206 10.44 -21.23 13.97
C SER A 206 11.70 -21.64 13.21
N THR A 207 11.87 -21.17 11.96
CA THR A 207 13.10 -21.42 11.19
C THR A 207 14.30 -20.69 11.79
N VAL A 208 14.15 -19.43 12.21
CA VAL A 208 15.19 -18.66 12.89
C VAL A 208 15.55 -19.30 14.23
N GLN A 209 14.56 -19.70 15.04
CA GLN A 209 14.79 -20.41 16.30
C GLN A 209 15.50 -21.75 16.08
N TYR A 210 15.09 -22.51 15.08
CA TYR A 210 15.73 -23.77 14.71
C TYR A 210 17.21 -23.57 14.34
N LEU A 211 17.52 -22.56 13.53
CA LEU A 211 18.89 -22.23 13.12
C LEU A 211 19.71 -21.57 14.23
N SER A 212 19.07 -20.90 15.19
CA SER A 212 19.74 -20.29 16.36
C SER A 212 20.20 -21.34 17.37
N ASN A 213 19.51 -22.48 17.46
CA ASN A 213 19.79 -23.54 18.43
C ASN A 213 20.69 -24.66 17.86
N GLY A 214 21.12 -24.55 16.59
CA GLY A 214 21.74 -25.65 15.86
C GLY A 214 22.92 -25.25 14.97
N LYS A 215 23.56 -26.27 14.38
CA LYS A 215 24.55 -26.13 13.30
C LYS A 215 23.87 -25.78 11.97
N PRO A 216 24.61 -25.32 10.94
CA PRO A 216 24.04 -25.07 9.61
C PRO A 216 23.20 -26.25 9.10
N ALA A 217 21.99 -25.98 8.63
CA ALA A 217 21.01 -27.00 8.27
C ALA A 217 20.64 -26.95 6.78
N SER A 218 20.43 -28.12 6.18
CA SER A 218 19.92 -28.26 4.83
C SER A 218 18.42 -27.92 4.76
N ARG A 219 17.93 -27.60 3.56
CA ARG A 219 16.49 -27.41 3.33
C ARG A 219 15.66 -28.62 3.78
N GLN A 220 16.18 -29.84 3.61
CA GLN A 220 15.47 -31.07 3.98
C GLN A 220 15.35 -31.19 5.51
N GLU A 221 16.42 -30.92 6.26
CA GLU A 221 16.38 -30.95 7.73
C GLU A 221 15.40 -29.90 8.28
N ILE A 222 15.35 -28.69 7.70
CA ILE A 222 14.39 -27.64 8.10
C ILE A 222 12.96 -28.04 7.72
N GLN A 223 12.79 -28.69 6.57
CA GLN A 223 11.50 -29.21 6.12
C GLN A 223 10.95 -30.24 7.10
N ASP A 224 11.77 -31.20 7.49
CA ASP A 224 11.38 -32.32 8.34
C ASP A 224 11.15 -31.84 9.79
N ALA A 225 11.97 -30.91 10.29
CA ALA A 225 11.85 -30.38 11.65
C ALA A 225 10.61 -29.51 11.87
N LEU A 226 10.13 -28.83 10.82
CA LEU A 226 9.01 -27.89 10.89
C LEU A 226 7.75 -28.39 10.18
N ASP A 227 7.76 -29.64 9.68
CA ASP A 227 6.68 -30.26 8.91
C ASP A 227 6.18 -29.39 7.74
N LEU A 228 7.12 -28.87 6.94
CA LEU A 228 6.83 -27.95 5.83
C LEU A 228 6.82 -28.67 4.47
N GLN A 229 6.14 -28.08 3.50
CA GLN A 229 6.26 -28.54 2.11
C GLN A 229 7.52 -28.01 1.43
N LYS A 230 8.17 -28.84 0.59
CA LYS A 230 9.41 -28.52 -0.13
C LYS A 230 9.38 -27.17 -0.88
N SER A 231 8.31 -26.87 -1.61
CA SER A 231 8.14 -25.63 -2.37
C SER A 231 8.10 -24.41 -1.44
N TYR A 232 7.31 -24.51 -0.37
CA TYR A 232 7.16 -23.48 0.65
C TYR A 232 8.46 -23.25 1.43
N THR A 233 9.16 -24.31 1.85
CA THR A 233 10.47 -24.18 2.55
C THR A 233 11.50 -23.47 1.67
N SER A 234 11.51 -23.75 0.37
CA SER A 234 12.43 -23.09 -0.58
C SER A 234 12.16 -21.59 -0.68
N GLU A 235 10.89 -21.20 -0.73
CA GLU A 235 10.46 -19.80 -0.79
C GLU A 235 10.73 -19.06 0.53
N LEU A 236 10.45 -19.71 1.66
CA LEU A 236 10.74 -19.21 3.01
C LEU A 236 12.23 -18.91 3.21
N LEU A 237 13.11 -19.86 2.85
CA LEU A 237 14.56 -19.68 2.96
C LEU A 237 15.08 -18.62 1.99
N SER A 238 14.50 -18.53 0.78
CA SER A 238 14.83 -17.46 -0.17
C SER A 238 14.48 -16.09 0.39
N SER A 239 13.31 -15.95 1.02
CA SER A 239 12.89 -14.72 1.68
C SER A 239 13.82 -14.35 2.83
N LEU A 240 14.07 -15.26 3.77
CA LEU A 240 14.95 -15.01 4.93
C LEU A 240 16.37 -14.63 4.50
N LYS A 241 16.88 -15.24 3.43
CA LYS A 241 18.19 -14.90 2.85
C LYS A 241 18.19 -13.52 2.19
N LYS A 242 17.14 -13.17 1.44
CA LYS A 242 16.98 -11.83 0.84
C LYS A 242 16.86 -10.75 1.92
N SER A 243 16.26 -11.07 3.05
CA SER A 243 16.16 -10.19 4.24
C SER A 243 17.45 -10.08 5.04
N GLY A 244 18.51 -10.83 4.70
CA GLY A 244 19.78 -10.81 5.42
C GLY A 244 19.75 -11.47 6.80
N ILE A 245 18.70 -12.23 7.14
CA ILE A 245 18.56 -12.90 8.43
C ILE A 245 19.37 -14.21 8.44
N ILE A 246 19.43 -14.91 7.31
CA ILE A 246 20.16 -16.16 7.16
C ILE A 246 21.14 -16.10 5.98
N GLY A 247 22.25 -16.81 6.12
CA GLY A 247 23.23 -17.08 5.08
C GLY A 247 23.06 -18.48 4.51
N SER A 248 23.82 -18.80 3.47
CA SER A 248 23.91 -20.15 2.95
C SER A 248 25.31 -20.47 2.44
N GLU A 249 25.81 -21.67 2.73
CA GLU A 249 27.08 -22.20 2.25
C GLU A 249 26.87 -23.47 1.41
N GLY A 250 27.82 -23.81 0.54
CA GLY A 250 27.72 -24.97 -0.36
C GLY A 250 26.88 -24.73 -1.63
N ARG A 251 26.90 -25.70 -2.57
CA ARG A 251 26.19 -25.63 -3.86
C ARG A 251 25.26 -26.83 -4.06
N GLY A 252 24.10 -26.58 -4.63
CA GLY A 252 23.13 -27.63 -5.01
C GLY A 252 22.66 -28.43 -3.80
N LEU A 253 22.81 -29.75 -3.84
CA LEU A 253 22.41 -30.64 -2.74
C LEU A 253 23.23 -30.44 -1.47
N ALA A 254 24.41 -29.82 -1.55
CA ALA A 254 25.26 -29.52 -0.41
C ALA A 254 24.95 -28.17 0.26
N THR A 255 23.89 -27.46 -0.18
CA THR A 255 23.56 -26.15 0.39
C THR A 255 23.04 -26.28 1.82
N ARG A 256 23.69 -25.57 2.75
CA ARG A 256 23.28 -25.44 4.15
C ARG A 256 23.05 -23.98 4.51
N TYR A 257 22.05 -23.74 5.36
CA TYR A 257 21.60 -22.43 5.81
C TYR A 257 22.00 -22.21 7.26
N TYR A 258 22.38 -20.99 7.60
CA TYR A 258 22.82 -20.60 8.95
C TYR A 258 22.33 -19.21 9.30
N LEU A 259 22.20 -18.91 10.58
CA LEU A 259 21.82 -17.56 11.03
C LEU A 259 23.01 -16.61 10.83
N ILE A 260 22.78 -15.44 10.25
CA ILE A 260 23.79 -14.39 10.19
C ILE A 260 23.82 -13.73 11.57
N ALA A 261 24.95 -13.82 12.28
CA ALA A 261 25.13 -13.11 13.52
C ALA A 261 25.05 -11.61 13.24
N THR A 262 24.01 -10.95 13.76
CA THR A 262 24.00 -9.49 13.83
C THR A 262 24.96 -9.12 14.96
N ASP A 263 26.10 -8.53 14.62
CA ASP A 263 26.96 -7.85 15.60
C ASP A 263 26.13 -6.73 16.24
N THR A 264 25.55 -7.02 17.41
CA THR A 264 25.13 -5.98 18.34
C THR A 264 26.39 -5.50 19.04
N GLY A 265 27.06 -4.52 18.41
CA GLY A 265 27.96 -3.59 19.09
C GLY A 265 27.16 -2.49 19.78
#